data_AF-A0AAD5SBJ6-F1
#
_entry.id   AF-A0AAD5SBJ6-F1
#
_cell.length_a   1.000
_cell.length_b   1.000
_cell.length_c   1.000
_cell.angle_alpha   90.00
_cell.angle_beta   90.00
_cell.angle_gamma   90.00
#
_symmetry.space_group_name_H-M   'P 1'
#
loop_
_entity.id
_entity.type
_entity.pdbx_description
1 polymer ?
#
loop_
_entity_poly.entity_id
_entity_poly.type
_entity_poly.pdbx_seq_one_letter_code
_entity_poly.pdbx_strand_id
1 'polypeptide(L)'
;MTKLFDTVFAAPGTEEHKMNAHLQRKIESFHWVEERHLDLPFELQHTLEVAQAEMLRVNGFRSPKDKLTILLNTMQLIVGIIQNGHENAGNDHLLPALILCIIRANPQNLISNVKYVMRFRNQEELQKGATQFCLTNMMGAIS
;
A
#
# COMPACT_ATOMS: atom_id res chain seq x y z
N MET A 1 -22.06 1.84 -4.11
CA MET A 1 -21.05 1.52 -3.08
C MET A 1 -21.02 2.50 -1.92
N THR A 2 -21.22 3.81 -2.14
CA THR A 2 -21.10 4.83 -1.08
C THR A 2 -22.08 4.67 0.09
N LYS A 3 -23.32 4.21 -0.18
CA LYS A 3 -24.37 4.01 0.85
C LYS A 3 -24.13 2.82 1.80
N LEU A 4 -23.31 1.86 1.40
CA LEU A 4 -23.01 0.65 2.20
C LEU A 4 -21.60 0.71 2.83
N PHE A 5 -20.84 1.75 2.54
CA PHE A 5 -19.43 1.87 2.93
C PHE A 5 -19.26 1.68 4.44
N ASP A 6 -20.04 2.42 5.23
CA ASP A 6 -19.93 2.42 6.70
C ASP A 6 -20.29 1.06 7.33
N THR A 7 -21.00 0.20 6.60
CA THR A 7 -21.37 -1.16 7.06
C THR A 7 -20.33 -2.22 6.68
N VAL A 8 -19.65 -2.06 5.54
CA VAL A 8 -18.82 -3.13 4.94
C VAL A 8 -17.33 -2.81 4.93
N PHE A 9 -16.92 -1.59 5.29
CA PHE A 9 -15.52 -1.17 5.38
C PHE A 9 -15.07 -1.11 6.84
N ALA A 10 -14.01 -1.85 7.19
CA ALA A 10 -13.35 -1.79 8.50
C ALA A 10 -14.30 -1.88 9.72
N ALA A 11 -15.38 -2.65 9.59
CA ALA A 11 -16.45 -2.71 10.60
C ALA A 11 -15.89 -3.09 11.99
N PRO A 12 -16.25 -2.35 13.06
CA PRO A 12 -15.75 -2.63 14.41
C PRO A 12 -16.04 -4.06 14.88
N GLY A 13 -15.13 -4.62 15.69
CA GLY A 13 -15.27 -5.96 16.26
C GLY A 13 -15.00 -7.12 15.30
N THR A 14 -14.76 -6.86 14.01
CA THR A 14 -14.38 -7.89 13.03
C THR A 14 -12.92 -8.29 13.14
N GLU A 15 -12.57 -9.48 12.63
CA GLU A 15 -11.16 -9.91 12.51
C GLU A 15 -10.34 -8.93 11.68
N GLU A 16 -10.92 -8.35 10.62
CA GLU A 16 -10.24 -7.34 9.81
C GLU A 16 -9.90 -6.09 10.61
N HIS A 17 -10.80 -5.62 11.48
CA HIS A 17 -10.52 -4.51 12.39
C HIS A 17 -9.33 -4.82 13.32
N LYS A 18 -9.27 -6.04 13.88
CA LYS A 18 -8.14 -6.51 14.70
C LYS A 18 -6.84 -6.58 13.90
N MET A 19 -6.88 -7.05 12.64
CA MET A 19 -5.72 -7.10 11.75
C MET A 19 -5.14 -5.71 11.47
N ASN A 20 -6.00 -4.70 11.21
CA ASN A 20 -5.53 -3.32 11.01
C ASN A 20 -4.85 -2.78 12.28
N ALA A 21 -5.47 -2.98 13.45
CA ALA A 21 -4.88 -2.55 14.73
C ALA A 21 -3.57 -3.29 15.06
N HIS A 22 -3.42 -4.53 14.59
CA HIS A 22 -2.17 -5.27 14.71
C HIS A 22 -1.08 -4.72 13.77
N LEU A 23 -1.41 -4.49 12.49
CA LEU A 23 -0.50 -3.92 11.51
C LEU A 23 0.00 -2.55 11.95
N GLN A 24 -0.89 -1.68 12.44
CA GLN A 24 -0.52 -0.35 12.90
C GLN A 24 0.50 -0.40 14.04
N ARG A 25 0.26 -1.23 15.07
CA ARG A 25 1.22 -1.43 16.17
C ARG A 25 2.56 -2.00 15.70
N LYS A 26 2.54 -2.91 14.73
CA LYS A 26 3.76 -3.43 14.10
C LYS A 26 4.53 -2.30 13.42
N ILE A 27 3.88 -1.51 12.57
CA ILE A 27 4.51 -0.38 11.88
C ILE A 27 5.14 0.60 12.88
N GLU A 28 4.42 0.97 13.94
CA GLU A 28 4.92 1.87 14.99
C GLU A 28 6.20 1.32 15.66
N SER A 29 6.31 0.00 15.82
CA SER A 29 7.52 -0.65 16.36
C SER A 29 8.70 -0.70 15.38
N PHE A 30 8.48 -0.43 14.09
CA PHE A 30 9.49 -0.47 13.03
C PHE A 30 9.91 0.91 12.49
N HIS A 31 9.59 2.00 13.19
CA HIS A 31 9.99 3.36 12.75
C HIS A 31 11.51 3.57 12.61
N TRP A 32 12.32 2.69 13.20
CA TRP A 32 13.79 2.68 13.09
C TRP A 32 14.31 1.97 11.83
N VAL A 33 13.44 1.32 11.05
CA VAL A 33 13.83 0.62 9.83
C VAL A 33 14.30 1.62 8.76
N GLU A 34 15.36 1.23 8.07
CA GLU A 34 16.08 2.04 7.08
C GLU A 34 16.31 1.15 5.85
N GLU A 35 16.70 1.76 4.74
CA GLU A 35 16.92 1.14 3.45
C GLU A 35 17.82 -0.10 3.55
N ARG A 36 18.95 0.01 4.27
CA ARG A 36 19.90 -1.08 4.49
C ARG A 36 19.33 -2.33 5.18
N HIS A 37 18.24 -2.18 5.94
CA HIS A 37 17.61 -3.30 6.64
C HIS A 37 16.67 -4.10 5.73
N LEU A 38 16.39 -3.59 4.52
CA LEU A 38 15.50 -4.19 3.53
C LEU A 38 16.24 -4.49 2.21
N ASP A 39 17.56 -4.65 2.26
CA ASP A 39 18.40 -4.93 1.08
C ASP A 39 18.26 -3.89 -0.04
N LEU A 40 17.99 -2.64 0.30
CA LEU A 40 18.02 -1.52 -0.64
C LEU A 40 19.43 -0.92 -0.66
N PRO A 41 20.18 -1.03 -1.77
CA PRO A 41 21.57 -0.59 -1.86
C PRO A 41 21.72 0.94 -2.01
N PHE A 42 20.63 1.69 -1.80
CA PHE A 42 20.55 3.12 -2.02
C PHE A 42 19.58 3.80 -1.07
N GLU A 43 19.73 5.11 -0.91
CA GLU A 43 18.91 5.94 -0.02
C GLU A 43 17.61 6.39 -0.70
N LEU A 44 16.48 6.29 0.01
CA LEU A 44 15.14 6.60 -0.49
C LEU A 44 14.40 7.65 0.36
N GLN A 45 15.09 8.33 1.28
CA GLN A 45 14.50 9.20 2.30
C GLN A 45 13.46 10.19 1.73
N HIS A 46 13.92 11.23 1.04
CA HIS A 46 13.03 12.27 0.51
C HIS A 46 12.27 11.83 -0.74
N THR A 47 12.81 10.87 -1.48
CA THR A 47 12.19 10.42 -2.74
C THR A 47 10.87 9.68 -2.49
N LEU A 48 10.73 8.99 -1.35
CA LEU A 48 9.49 8.30 -0.99
C LEU A 48 8.36 9.21 -0.52
N GLU A 49 8.61 10.47 -0.14
CA GLU A 49 7.59 11.36 0.43
C GLU A 49 6.35 11.52 -0.47
N VAL A 50 6.56 11.56 -1.80
CA VAL A 50 5.47 11.66 -2.77
C VAL A 50 4.61 10.39 -2.79
N ALA A 51 5.22 9.21 -2.72
CA ALA A 51 4.50 7.94 -2.66
C ALA A 51 3.75 7.78 -1.32
N GLN A 52 4.37 8.19 -0.21
CA GLN A 52 3.76 8.21 1.12
C GLN A 52 2.51 9.10 1.14
N ALA A 53 2.63 10.32 0.62
CA ALA A 53 1.52 11.27 0.52
C ALA A 53 0.38 10.72 -0.34
N GLU A 54 0.67 10.09 -1.48
CA GLU A 54 -0.35 9.46 -2.32
C GLU A 54 -1.07 8.33 -1.57
N MET A 55 -0.33 7.42 -0.93
CA MET A 55 -0.88 6.29 -0.20
C MET A 55 -1.86 6.72 0.90
N LEU A 56 -1.51 7.77 1.65
CA LEU A 56 -2.35 8.30 2.74
C LEU A 56 -3.73 8.77 2.26
N ARG A 57 -3.86 9.16 0.99
CA ARG A 57 -5.14 9.61 0.41
C ARG A 57 -6.17 8.49 0.30
N VAL A 58 -5.78 7.22 0.38
CA VAL A 58 -6.68 6.06 0.17
C VAL A 58 -7.89 6.09 1.12
N ASN A 59 -7.71 6.58 2.35
CA ASN A 59 -8.78 6.70 3.34
C ASN A 59 -9.76 7.85 3.05
N GLY A 60 -9.35 8.83 2.22
CA GLY A 60 -10.22 9.93 1.79
C GLY A 60 -11.30 9.53 0.79
N PHE A 61 -11.19 8.34 0.18
CA PHE A 61 -12.13 7.87 -0.83
C PHE A 61 -13.05 6.76 -0.30
N ARG A 62 -14.33 6.79 -0.69
CA ARG A 62 -15.30 5.74 -0.34
C ARG A 62 -15.47 4.69 -1.44
N SER A 63 -15.21 5.04 -2.71
CA SER A 63 -15.45 4.12 -3.82
C SER A 63 -14.29 3.12 -3.99
N PRO A 64 -14.56 1.83 -4.30
CA PRO A 64 -13.49 0.86 -4.58
C PRO A 64 -12.62 1.27 -5.78
N LYS A 65 -13.21 1.98 -6.75
CA LYS A 65 -12.49 2.48 -7.93
C LYS A 65 -11.43 3.50 -7.53
N ASP A 66 -11.81 4.51 -6.77
CA ASP A 66 -10.90 5.59 -6.41
C ASP A 66 -9.83 5.11 -5.43
N LYS A 67 -10.19 4.22 -4.50
CA LYS A 67 -9.20 3.54 -3.65
C LYS A 67 -8.18 2.76 -4.49
N LEU A 68 -8.63 2.01 -5.49
CA LEU A 68 -7.72 1.30 -6.41
C LEU A 68 -6.81 2.26 -7.18
N THR A 69 -7.33 3.39 -7.66
CA THR A 69 -6.52 4.41 -8.33
C THR A 69 -5.40 4.92 -7.43
N ILE A 70 -5.68 5.22 -6.16
CA ILE A 70 -4.63 5.65 -5.21
C ILE A 70 -3.56 4.56 -5.01
N LEU A 71 -3.96 3.30 -4.87
CA LEU A 71 -3.02 2.19 -4.71
C LEU A 71 -2.13 2.00 -5.95
N LEU A 72 -2.72 2.11 -7.15
CA LEU A 72 -2.00 2.03 -8.43
C LEU A 72 -1.02 3.20 -8.61
N ASN A 73 -1.44 4.43 -8.30
CA ASN A 73 -0.58 5.60 -8.38
C ASN A 73 0.60 5.48 -7.41
N THR A 74 0.35 5.01 -6.19
CA THR A 74 1.39 4.74 -5.19
C THR A 74 2.41 3.74 -5.74
N MET A 75 1.95 2.63 -6.32
CA MET A 75 2.81 1.62 -6.93
C MET A 75 3.65 2.20 -8.08
N GLN A 76 3.04 3.00 -8.96
CA GLN A 76 3.74 3.63 -10.08
C GLN A 76 4.79 4.64 -9.61
N LEU A 77 4.51 5.41 -8.56
CA LEU A 77 5.48 6.33 -7.96
C LEU A 77 6.69 5.57 -7.41
N ILE A 78 6.47 4.48 -6.68
CA ILE A 78 7.57 3.66 -6.14
C ILE A 78 8.41 3.06 -7.28
N VAL A 79 7.77 2.51 -8.32
CA VAL A 79 8.48 2.01 -9.51
C VAL A 79 9.32 3.12 -10.16
N GLY A 80 8.76 4.32 -10.32
CA GLY A 80 9.49 5.46 -10.88
C GLY A 80 10.66 5.92 -10.01
N ILE A 81 10.51 5.92 -8.68
CA ILE A 81 11.57 6.26 -7.73
C ILE A 81 12.75 5.27 -7.87
N ILE A 82 12.44 3.98 -7.94
CA ILE A 82 13.42 2.91 -8.11
C ILE A 82 14.16 3.10 -9.44
N GLN A 83 13.42 3.21 -10.55
CA GLN A 83 13.99 3.30 -11.90
C GLN A 83 14.84 4.56 -12.14
N ASN A 84 14.46 5.70 -11.55
CA ASN A 84 15.18 6.96 -11.75
C ASN A 84 16.36 7.13 -10.79
N GLY A 85 16.40 6.41 -9.68
CA GLY A 85 17.42 6.58 -8.66
C GLY A 85 18.75 5.93 -9.02
N HIS A 86 18.75 4.71 -9.59
CA HIS A 86 19.95 3.88 -9.63
C HIS A 86 20.01 2.95 -10.85
N GLU A 87 21.18 2.86 -11.50
CA GLU A 87 21.42 2.08 -12.73
C GLU A 87 21.19 0.56 -12.57
N ASN A 88 21.11 0.04 -11.34
CA ASN A 88 20.88 -1.37 -11.02
C ASN A 88 19.51 -1.64 -10.36
N ALA A 89 18.57 -0.70 -10.46
CA ALA A 89 17.29 -0.80 -9.78
C ALA A 89 16.33 -1.76 -10.50
N GLY A 90 16.40 -3.04 -10.12
CA GLY A 90 15.53 -4.11 -10.63
C GLY A 90 14.22 -4.29 -9.85
N ASN A 91 13.38 -5.23 -10.31
CA ASN A 91 12.11 -5.61 -9.67
C ASN A 91 12.27 -6.10 -8.22
N ASP A 92 13.45 -6.64 -7.87
CA ASP A 92 13.74 -7.17 -6.54
C ASP A 92 13.71 -6.08 -5.45
N HIS A 93 13.89 -4.81 -5.83
CA HIS A 93 13.83 -3.67 -4.91
C HIS A 93 12.42 -3.12 -4.69
N LEU A 94 11.44 -3.54 -5.49
CA LEU A 94 10.08 -2.99 -5.42
C LEU A 94 9.40 -3.30 -4.09
N LEU A 95 9.39 -4.58 -3.70
CA LEU A 95 8.73 -5.00 -2.47
C LEU A 95 9.42 -4.38 -1.23
N PRO A 96 10.76 -4.39 -1.11
CA PRO A 96 11.46 -3.63 -0.08
C PRO A 96 11.10 -2.15 -0.01
N ALA A 97 11.10 -1.44 -1.15
CA ALA A 97 10.75 -0.01 -1.19
C ALA A 97 9.29 0.23 -0.80
N LEU A 98 8.38 -0.66 -1.19
CA LEU A 98 6.98 -0.62 -0.79
C LEU A 98 6.80 -0.85 0.71
N ILE A 99 7.49 -1.83 1.29
CA ILE A 99 7.48 -2.08 2.74
C ILE A 99 7.98 -0.83 3.48
N LEU A 100 9.11 -0.27 3.04
CA LEU A 100 9.66 0.96 3.64
C LEU A 100 8.68 2.13 3.53
N CYS A 101 8.03 2.30 2.38
CA CYS A 101 7.02 3.31 2.16
C CYS A 101 5.83 3.15 3.12
N ILE A 102 5.35 1.91 3.34
CA ILE A 102 4.25 1.61 4.27
C ILE A 102 4.67 1.91 5.71
N ILE A 103 5.88 1.52 6.11
CA ILE A 103 6.40 1.77 7.46
C ILE A 103 6.46 3.28 7.72
N ARG A 104 7.04 4.06 6.80
CA ARG A 104 7.20 5.51 6.94
C ARG A 104 5.86 6.26 6.87
N ALA A 105 4.95 5.85 6.00
CA ALA A 105 3.64 6.49 5.87
C ALA A 105 2.65 6.11 7.00
N ASN A 106 2.72 4.89 7.53
CA ASN A 106 1.78 4.31 8.49
C ASN A 106 0.29 4.56 8.14
N PRO A 107 -0.18 4.12 6.95
CA PRO A 107 -1.57 4.36 6.53
C PRO A 107 -2.57 3.58 7.37
N GLN A 108 -3.53 4.29 7.96
CA GLN A 108 -4.62 3.67 8.70
C GLN A 108 -5.46 2.75 7.80
N ASN A 109 -5.99 1.67 8.37
CA ASN A 109 -6.92 0.76 7.70
C ASN A 109 -6.41 0.18 6.36
N LEU A 110 -5.09 0.07 6.14
CA LEU A 110 -4.53 -0.36 4.86
C LEU A 110 -5.03 -1.76 4.44
N ILE A 111 -5.10 -2.72 5.36
CA ILE A 111 -5.62 -4.07 5.08
C ILE A 111 -7.08 -3.99 4.64
N SER A 112 -7.90 -3.18 5.33
CA SER A 112 -9.29 -2.96 4.93
C SER A 112 -9.41 -2.28 3.57
N ASN A 113 -8.55 -1.31 3.26
CA ASN A 113 -8.53 -0.66 1.94
C ASN A 113 -8.27 -1.67 0.81
N VAL A 114 -7.23 -2.50 0.95
CA VAL A 114 -6.88 -3.51 -0.05
C VAL A 114 -8.00 -4.56 -0.18
N LYS A 115 -8.47 -5.13 0.95
CA LYS A 115 -9.55 -6.13 0.95
C LYS A 115 -10.86 -5.57 0.41
N TYR A 116 -11.18 -4.30 0.69
CA TYR A 116 -12.37 -3.64 0.16
C TYR A 116 -12.32 -3.50 -1.37
N VAL A 117 -11.17 -3.12 -1.92
CA VAL A 117 -10.97 -3.10 -3.39
C VAL A 117 -11.14 -4.49 -3.98
N MET A 118 -10.52 -5.52 -3.40
CA MET A 118 -10.62 -6.91 -3.86
C MET A 118 -12.06 -7.44 -3.83
N ARG A 119 -12.86 -7.05 -2.83
CA ARG A 119 -14.26 -7.51 -2.68
C ARG A 119 -15.23 -6.81 -3.63
N PHE A 120 -15.02 -5.53 -3.90
CA PHE A 120 -16.06 -4.66 -4.47
C PHE A 120 -15.69 -3.99 -5.80
N ARG A 121 -14.49 -4.22 -6.33
CA ARG A 121 -14.15 -3.86 -7.70
C ARG A 121 -14.63 -4.95 -8.66
N ASN A 122 -14.97 -4.57 -9.90
CA ASN A 122 -15.31 -5.51 -10.96
C ASN A 122 -14.16 -6.50 -11.18
N GLN A 123 -14.45 -7.80 -11.31
CA GLN A 123 -13.42 -8.85 -11.44
C GLN A 123 -12.57 -8.72 -12.71
N GLU A 124 -13.15 -8.31 -13.84
CA GLU A 124 -12.39 -8.07 -15.08
C GLU A 124 -11.34 -6.97 -14.87
N GLU A 125 -11.66 -5.95 -14.08
CA GLU A 125 -10.72 -4.89 -13.71
C GLU A 125 -9.62 -5.38 -12.76
N LEU A 126 -9.95 -6.34 -11.88
CA LEU A 126 -9.00 -6.96 -10.96
C LEU A 126 -8.01 -7.89 -11.68
N GLN A 127 -8.45 -8.52 -12.78
CA GLN A 127 -7.64 -9.43 -13.60
C GLN A 127 -6.70 -8.70 -14.57
N LYS A 128 -6.82 -7.37 -14.71
CA LYS A 128 -5.85 -6.59 -15.48
C LYS A 128 -4.48 -6.69 -14.81
N GLY A 129 -3.44 -6.95 -15.61
CA GLY A 129 -2.09 -7.22 -15.10
C GLY A 129 -1.57 -6.18 -14.11
N ALA A 130 -1.75 -4.88 -14.38
CA ALA A 130 -1.33 -3.82 -13.46
C ALA A 130 -2.09 -3.84 -12.12
N THR A 131 -3.41 -4.09 -12.14
CA THR A 131 -4.23 -4.21 -10.93
C THR A 131 -3.81 -5.43 -10.11
N GLN A 132 -3.69 -6.58 -10.76
CA GLN A 132 -3.30 -7.83 -10.11
C GLN A 132 -1.90 -7.71 -9.49
N PHE A 133 -0.96 -7.13 -10.23
CA PHE A 133 0.39 -6.84 -9.76
C PHE A 133 0.38 -5.94 -8.52
N CYS A 134 -0.38 -4.83 -8.58
CA CYS A 134 -0.47 -3.88 -7.47
C CYS A 134 -1.05 -4.55 -6.21
N LEU A 135 -2.16 -5.27 -6.33
CA LEU A 135 -2.82 -5.90 -5.18
C LEU A 135 -1.98 -7.04 -4.60
N THR A 136 -1.29 -7.80 -5.45
CA THR A 136 -0.38 -8.87 -5.00
C THR A 136 0.79 -8.30 -4.18
N ASN A 137 1.45 -7.26 -4.67
CA ASN A 137 2.55 -6.62 -3.94
C ASN A 137 2.07 -5.94 -2.65
N MET A 138 0.92 -5.24 -2.68
CA MET A 138 0.33 -4.65 -1.47
C MET A 138 0.01 -5.72 -0.43
N MET A 139 -0.60 -6.85 -0.82
CA MET A 139 -0.88 -7.96 0.08
C MET A 139 0.39 -8.62 0.61
N GLY A 140 1.42 -8.76 -0.23
CA GLY A 140 2.73 -9.28 0.20
C GLY A 140 3.41 -8.38 1.23
N ALA A 141 3.32 -7.05 1.06
CA ALA A 141 3.95 -6.09 1.96
C ALA A 141 3.24 -5.96 3.33
N ILE A 142 1.94 -6.26 3.42
CA ILE A 142 1.14 -6.15 4.65
C ILE A 142 0.92 -7.49 5.38
N SER A 143 1.52 -8.58 4.87
CA SER A 143 1.33 -9.94 5.40
C SER A 143 2.06 -10.20 6.72
#